data_AF-A0A9E1XPV8-F1
#
_entry.id   AF-A0A9E1XPV8-F1
#
_cell.length_a   1.000
_cell.length_b   1.000
_cell.length_c   1.000
_cell.angle_alpha   90.00
_cell.angle_beta   90.00
_cell.angle_gamma   90.00
#
_symmetry.space_group_name_H-M   'P 1'
#
loop_
_entity.id
_entity.type
_entity.pdbx_description
1 polymer ?
#
loop_
_entity_poly.entity_id
_entity_poly.type
_entity_poly.pdbx_seq_one_letter_code
_entity_poly.pdbx_strand_id
1 'polypeptide(L)'
;MRTRLVLAVVVAVALAAPLCLALYSVSSKGRWPEAWPWPLEGLRANARTLEHNAEVIHEIPFTDRERFEAKWPHLLTVKSKHSALVLLGSPNKWLGNTFTAGVRIRAPLTGHLVTPGGTTYPSGAEKAIKDGKFLRIGPPWPDYLKSADGKLPEYVTADGGKWQAQDPKKLGGAGRFRLWRARTEIDLIVDGKVVDLNRIALPADTPVIDRRFQNKDGK
;
A
#
# COMPACT_ATOMS: atom_id res chain seq x y z
N MET A 1 26.65 -47.26 -5.55
CA MET A 1 25.45 -46.99 -6.38
C MET A 1 24.37 -46.22 -5.63
N ARG A 2 23.96 -46.66 -4.43
CA ARG A 2 22.95 -45.98 -3.57
C ARG A 2 23.20 -44.48 -3.31
N THR A 3 24.42 -44.08 -2.97
CA THR A 3 24.76 -42.69 -2.63
C THR A 3 24.62 -41.73 -3.82
N ARG A 4 24.94 -42.20 -5.03
CA ARG A 4 24.79 -41.42 -6.27
C ARG A 4 23.32 -41.25 -6.68
N LEU A 5 22.49 -42.26 -6.41
CA LEU A 5 21.05 -42.20 -6.64
C LEU A 5 20.36 -41.23 -5.66
N VAL A 6 20.75 -41.27 -4.38
CA VAL A 6 20.23 -40.33 -3.35
C VAL A 6 20.61 -38.90 -3.69
N LEU A 7 21.86 -38.66 -4.12
CA LEU A 7 22.31 -37.32 -4.51
C LEU A 7 21.54 -36.80 -5.73
N ALA A 8 21.31 -37.65 -6.74
CA ALA A 8 20.53 -37.29 -7.93
C ALA A 8 19.07 -36.93 -7.59
N VAL A 9 18.45 -37.67 -6.66
CA VAL A 9 17.10 -37.37 -6.17
C VAL A 9 17.05 -36.06 -5.39
N VAL A 10 18.03 -35.80 -4.51
CA VAL A 10 18.10 -34.53 -3.75
C VAL A 10 18.27 -33.33 -4.70
N VAL A 11 19.12 -33.45 -5.72
CA VAL A 11 19.31 -32.39 -6.73
C VAL A 11 18.03 -32.18 -7.55
N ALA A 12 17.35 -33.26 -7.97
CA ALA A 12 16.08 -33.15 -8.69
C ALA A 12 14.97 -32.49 -7.85
N VAL A 13 14.89 -32.82 -6.56
CA VAL A 13 13.93 -32.20 -5.62
C VAL A 13 14.26 -30.73 -5.35
N ALA A 14 15.54 -30.38 -5.24
CA ALA A 14 15.98 -28.99 -5.08
C ALA A 14 15.73 -28.14 -6.34
N LEU A 15 15.86 -28.72 -7.54
CA LEU A 15 15.56 -28.06 -8.82
C LEU A 15 14.05 -28.00 -9.12
N ALA A 16 13.25 -28.88 -8.53
CA ALA A 16 11.79 -28.88 -8.62
C ALA A 16 11.12 -28.05 -7.52
N ALA A 17 11.89 -27.42 -6.62
CA ALA A 17 11.34 -26.49 -5.65
C ALA A 17 10.63 -25.35 -6.42
N PRO A 18 9.32 -25.14 -6.22
CA PRO A 18 8.61 -24.09 -6.93
C PRO A 18 9.26 -22.74 -6.60
N LEU A 19 9.41 -21.90 -7.62
CA LEU A 19 9.67 -20.47 -7.46
C LEU A 19 8.50 -19.90 -6.64
N CYS A 20 8.63 -19.88 -5.32
CA CYS A 20 7.73 -19.18 -4.42
C CYS A 20 7.89 -17.69 -4.70
N LEU A 21 7.18 -17.19 -5.72
CA LEU A 21 7.13 -15.77 -6.02
C LEU A 21 6.41 -15.09 -4.84
N ALA A 22 7.16 -14.30 -4.08
CA ALA A 22 6.60 -13.52 -3.00
C ALA A 22 5.61 -12.49 -3.60
N LEU A 23 4.34 -12.56 -3.19
CA LEU A 23 3.32 -11.61 -3.60
C LEU A 23 3.61 -10.19 -3.09
N TYR A 24 4.34 -10.10 -1.97
CA TYR A 24 4.78 -8.85 -1.36
C TYR A 24 6.31 -8.81 -1.23
N SER A 25 6.89 -7.67 -1.55
CA SER A 25 8.24 -7.31 -1.12
C SER A 25 8.15 -6.57 0.22
N VAL A 26 8.97 -6.98 1.20
CA VAL A 26 8.95 -6.44 2.56
C VAL A 26 10.27 -5.76 2.88
N SER A 27 10.22 -4.53 3.38
CA SER A 27 11.37 -3.79 3.89
C SER A 27 11.14 -3.40 5.34
N SER A 28 12.14 -3.62 6.20
CA SER A 28 12.14 -3.25 7.62
C SER A 28 12.30 -1.74 7.88
N LYS A 29 12.17 -0.92 6.84
CA LYS A 29 12.20 0.54 6.92
C LYS A 29 11.13 1.18 6.03
N GLY A 30 10.82 2.45 6.30
CA GLY A 30 10.01 3.31 5.45
C GLY A 30 10.72 3.64 4.13
N ARG A 31 10.10 3.30 2.99
CA ARG A 31 10.58 3.60 1.64
C ARG A 31 9.69 4.59 0.89
N TRP A 32 8.97 5.47 1.60
CA TRP A 32 8.15 6.50 0.96
C TRP A 32 9.00 7.49 0.15
N PRO A 33 8.43 8.17 -0.85
CA PRO A 33 9.16 9.13 -1.68
C PRO A 33 9.74 10.32 -0.92
N GLU A 34 10.76 10.97 -1.48
CA GLU A 34 11.35 12.21 -0.93
C GLU A 34 10.35 13.38 -0.87
N ALA A 35 9.32 13.36 -1.71
CA ALA A 35 8.26 14.37 -1.72
C ALA A 35 7.37 14.36 -0.47
N TRP A 36 7.48 13.34 0.39
CA TRP A 36 6.74 13.32 1.66
C TRP A 36 7.30 14.34 2.65
N PRO A 37 6.48 14.82 3.61
CA PRO A 37 6.90 15.84 4.56
C PRO A 37 8.16 15.43 5.33
N TRP A 38 9.18 16.28 5.30
CA TRP A 38 10.44 16.10 6.02
C TRP A 38 10.27 15.69 7.51
N PRO A 39 9.30 16.23 8.28
CA PRO A 39 9.09 15.80 9.66
C PRO A 39 8.81 14.29 9.84
N LEU A 40 8.37 13.59 8.79
CA LEU A 40 8.15 12.14 8.84
C LEU A 40 9.44 11.34 8.64
N GLU A 41 10.51 11.94 8.13
CA GLU A 41 11.74 11.22 7.74
C GLU A 41 12.35 10.42 8.90
N GLY A 42 12.34 10.99 10.12
CA GLY A 42 12.79 10.30 11.34
C GLY A 42 11.94 9.10 11.76
N LEU A 43 10.84 8.81 11.07
CA LEU A 43 10.03 7.60 11.29
C LEU A 43 10.48 6.42 10.42
N ARG A 44 11.33 6.62 9.40
CA ARG A 44 11.71 5.55 8.46
C ARG A 44 12.30 4.34 9.15
N ALA A 45 13.19 4.55 10.12
CA ALA A 45 13.88 3.46 10.82
C ALA A 45 12.92 2.58 11.63
N ASN A 46 11.77 3.12 12.04
CA ASN A 46 10.78 2.42 12.84
C ASN A 46 9.58 1.92 12.03
N ALA A 47 9.55 2.18 10.72
CA ALA A 47 8.46 1.81 9.84
C ALA A 47 8.77 0.52 9.06
N ARG A 48 7.74 -0.12 8.52
CA ARG A 48 7.86 -1.23 7.57
C ARG A 48 7.19 -0.85 6.26
N THR A 49 7.80 -1.21 5.13
CA THR A 49 7.19 -1.02 3.80
C THR A 49 6.85 -2.37 3.19
N LEU A 50 5.64 -2.49 2.68
CA LEU A 50 5.14 -3.66 1.96
C LEU A 50 4.78 -3.20 0.55
N GLU A 51 5.43 -3.75 -0.46
CA GLU A 51 5.12 -3.45 -1.86
C GLU A 51 4.40 -4.65 -2.48
N HIS A 52 3.20 -4.40 -2.97
CA HIS A 52 2.39 -5.31 -3.77
C HIS A 52 2.39 -4.80 -5.22
N ASN A 53 1.96 -5.63 -6.18
CA ASN A 53 1.80 -5.17 -7.56
C ASN A 53 0.78 -4.01 -7.69
N ALA A 54 -0.20 -3.91 -6.77
CA ALA A 54 -1.26 -2.91 -6.81
C ALA A 54 -0.98 -1.63 -6.01
N GLU A 55 -0.22 -1.72 -4.91
CA GLU A 55 -0.06 -0.63 -3.95
C GLU A 55 1.21 -0.77 -3.11
N VAL A 56 1.59 0.31 -2.45
CA VAL A 56 2.62 0.31 -1.41
C VAL A 56 1.96 0.64 -0.09
N ILE A 57 2.31 -0.12 0.94
CA ILE A 57 1.80 0.06 2.29
C ILE A 57 2.97 0.41 3.21
N HIS A 58 2.86 1.51 3.94
CA HIS A 58 3.79 1.89 5.00
C HIS A 58 3.12 1.70 6.36
N GLU A 59 3.65 0.80 7.17
CA GLU A 59 3.23 0.63 8.56
C GLU A 59 4.17 1.41 9.46
N ILE A 60 3.63 2.34 10.23
CA ILE A 60 4.39 3.23 11.09
C ILE A 60 3.85 3.07 12.52
N PRO A 61 4.45 2.19 13.33
CA PRO A 61 4.09 2.02 14.72
C PRO A 61 4.53 3.23 15.55
N PHE A 62 3.72 3.54 16.57
CA PHE A 62 4.04 4.51 17.59
C PHE A 62 3.92 3.84 18.96
N THR A 63 4.87 4.12 19.83
CA THR A 63 4.89 3.64 21.23
C THR A 63 4.71 4.79 22.22
N ASP A 64 4.72 6.02 21.72
CA ASP A 64 4.75 7.26 22.48
C ASP A 64 3.70 8.21 21.91
N ARG A 65 2.87 8.76 22.79
CA ARG A 65 1.71 9.58 22.43
C ARG A 65 2.17 10.92 21.88
N GLU A 66 3.07 11.59 22.57
CA GLU A 66 3.57 12.92 22.25
C GLU A 66 4.21 12.92 20.86
N ARG A 67 5.01 11.89 20.56
CA ARG A 67 5.58 11.65 19.23
C ARG A 67 4.50 11.41 18.18
N PHE A 68 3.45 10.66 18.48
CA PHE A 68 2.35 10.47 17.55
C PHE A 68 1.61 11.79 17.27
N GLU A 69 1.19 12.50 18.31
CA GLU A 69 0.48 13.79 18.22
C GLU A 69 1.31 14.82 17.43
N ALA A 70 2.63 14.87 17.65
CA ALA A 70 3.53 15.75 16.90
C ALA A 70 3.67 15.39 15.41
N LYS A 71 3.49 14.12 15.04
CA LYS A 71 3.59 13.67 13.63
C LYS A 71 2.25 13.65 12.92
N TRP A 72 1.15 13.60 13.67
CA TRP A 72 -0.20 13.45 13.14
C TRP A 72 -0.58 14.50 12.08
N PRO A 73 -0.34 15.81 12.26
CA PRO A 73 -0.64 16.80 11.22
C PRO A 73 0.11 16.53 9.90
N HIS A 74 1.36 16.06 9.98
CA HIS A 74 2.18 15.73 8.80
C HIS A 74 1.76 14.41 8.14
N LEU A 75 1.28 13.44 8.92
CA LEU A 75 0.69 12.22 8.38
C LEU A 75 -0.57 12.57 7.57
N LEU A 76 -1.40 13.50 8.04
CA LEU A 76 -2.61 13.90 7.32
C LEU A 76 -2.32 14.53 5.94
N THR A 77 -1.20 15.22 5.76
CA THR A 77 -0.88 15.87 4.48
C THR A 77 -0.53 14.89 3.37
N VAL A 78 -0.16 13.64 3.67
CA VAL A 78 0.13 12.64 2.63
C VAL A 78 -1.14 12.04 2.03
N LYS A 79 -2.28 12.23 2.71
CA LYS A 79 -3.56 11.67 2.32
C LYS A 79 -4.10 12.37 1.08
N SER A 80 -4.66 11.62 0.14
CA SER A 80 -5.33 12.23 -1.01
C SER A 80 -6.58 13.01 -0.57
N LYS A 81 -6.92 14.06 -1.31
CA LYS A 81 -8.13 14.85 -1.08
C LYS A 81 -9.37 13.94 -1.09
N HIS A 82 -10.28 14.13 -0.12
CA HIS A 82 -11.53 13.38 0.04
C HIS A 82 -11.42 11.84 0.17
N SER A 83 -10.20 11.27 0.26
CA SER A 83 -10.04 9.84 0.56
C SER A 83 -10.34 9.57 2.04
N ALA A 84 -10.78 8.35 2.36
CA ALA A 84 -11.23 8.05 3.71
C ALA A 84 -10.08 7.97 4.72
N LEU A 85 -10.40 8.28 5.98
CA LEU A 85 -9.62 7.87 7.15
C LEU A 85 -10.33 6.67 7.78
N VAL A 86 -9.64 5.53 7.85
CA VAL A 86 -10.22 4.30 8.39
C VAL A 86 -9.73 4.10 9.83
N LEU A 87 -10.64 3.94 10.78
CA LEU A 87 -10.28 3.65 12.17
C LEU A 87 -10.26 2.13 12.37
N LEU A 88 -9.13 1.61 12.84
CA LEU A 88 -8.93 0.18 13.13
C LEU A 88 -8.70 -0.02 14.62
N GLY A 89 -9.20 -1.14 15.14
CA GLY A 89 -9.05 -1.51 16.55
C GLY A 89 -7.65 -2.04 16.83
N SER A 90 -7.17 -1.75 18.04
CA SER A 90 -5.94 -2.33 18.59
C SER A 90 -6.21 -3.66 19.32
N PRO A 91 -5.29 -4.65 19.24
CA PRO A 91 -4.15 -4.71 18.34
C PRO A 91 -4.61 -4.99 16.89
N ASN A 92 -3.84 -4.50 15.90
CA ASN A 92 -4.13 -4.78 14.49
C ASN A 92 -3.03 -5.64 13.86
N LYS A 93 -3.40 -6.80 13.30
CA LYS A 93 -2.49 -7.73 12.62
C LYS A 93 -2.64 -7.65 11.10
N TRP A 94 -1.52 -7.58 10.39
CA TRP A 94 -1.47 -7.61 8.93
C TRP A 94 -0.15 -8.20 8.42
N LEU A 95 -0.25 -9.19 7.52
CA LEU A 95 0.90 -9.87 6.90
C LEU A 95 2.02 -10.19 7.90
N GLY A 96 1.66 -10.92 8.95
CA GLY A 96 2.58 -11.42 9.98
C GLY A 96 3.07 -10.40 11.01
N ASN A 97 2.79 -9.10 10.85
CA ASN A 97 3.12 -8.07 11.84
C ASN A 97 1.89 -7.66 12.63
N THR A 98 2.10 -7.32 13.89
CA THR A 98 1.07 -6.79 14.78
C THR A 98 1.64 -5.57 15.46
N PHE A 99 0.91 -4.45 15.44
CA PHE A 99 1.22 -3.32 16.29
C PHE A 99 -0.04 -2.74 16.91
N THR A 100 0.13 -2.14 18.08
CA THR A 100 -0.99 -1.71 18.94
C THR A 100 -1.43 -0.29 18.63
N ALA A 101 -0.55 0.58 18.14
CA ALA A 101 -0.89 1.97 17.87
C ALA A 101 -0.03 2.54 16.75
N GLY A 102 -0.63 3.38 15.92
CA GLY A 102 0.06 4.06 14.83
C GLY A 102 -0.78 4.13 13.56
N VAL A 103 -0.10 4.17 12.40
CA VAL A 103 -0.78 4.30 11.11
C VAL A 103 -0.32 3.25 10.11
N ARG A 104 -1.23 2.87 9.22
CA ARG A 104 -0.94 2.17 7.97
C ARG A 104 -1.34 3.07 6.82
N ILE A 105 -0.36 3.53 6.05
CA ILE A 105 -0.58 4.38 4.88
C ILE A 105 -0.60 3.50 3.65
N ARG A 106 -1.71 3.54 2.91
CA ARG A 106 -1.91 2.78 1.68
C ARG A 106 -1.79 3.74 0.51
N ALA A 107 -0.75 3.60 -0.31
CA ALA A 107 -0.35 4.57 -1.32
C ALA A 107 -0.25 3.93 -2.73
N PRO A 108 -0.34 4.73 -3.79
CA PRO A 108 -0.01 4.28 -5.14
C PRO A 108 1.42 3.76 -5.23
N LEU A 109 1.65 2.76 -6.08
CA LEU A 109 2.96 2.23 -6.45
C LEU A 109 3.71 3.22 -7.37
N THR A 110 4.03 4.38 -6.80
CA THR A 110 4.53 5.55 -7.53
C THR A 110 5.86 5.27 -8.19
N GLY A 111 6.03 5.73 -9.43
CA GLY A 111 7.26 5.56 -10.21
C GLY A 111 7.27 4.31 -11.08
N HIS A 112 6.38 3.35 -10.84
CA HIS A 112 6.22 2.20 -11.73
C HIS A 112 5.47 2.57 -13.01
N LEU A 113 5.78 1.83 -14.07
CA LEU A 113 5.19 1.98 -15.40
C LEU A 113 4.27 0.80 -15.69
N VAL A 114 3.18 1.03 -16.40
CA VAL A 114 2.22 -0.01 -16.80
C VAL A 114 1.99 0.07 -18.29
N THR A 115 2.21 -1.04 -18.99
CA THR A 115 1.87 -1.15 -20.42
C THR A 115 0.36 -1.32 -20.63
N PRO A 116 -0.19 -1.05 -21.83
CA PRO A 116 -1.60 -1.33 -22.13
C PRO A 116 -2.01 -2.79 -21.90
N GLY A 117 -1.07 -3.74 -21.93
CA GLY A 117 -1.33 -5.15 -21.60
C GLY A 117 -1.38 -5.45 -20.09
N GLY A 118 -1.12 -4.48 -19.23
CA GLY A 118 -1.12 -4.59 -17.77
C GLY A 118 0.22 -5.04 -17.16
N THR A 119 1.28 -5.19 -17.96
CA THR A 119 2.62 -5.52 -17.43
C THR A 119 3.20 -4.30 -16.72
N THR A 120 3.66 -4.51 -15.48
CA THR A 120 4.27 -3.48 -14.63
C THR A 120 5.79 -3.52 -14.72
N TYR A 121 6.42 -2.36 -14.82
CA TYR A 121 7.87 -2.18 -14.84
C TYR A 121 8.30 -1.21 -13.72
N PRO A 122 9.52 -1.36 -13.18
CA PRO A 122 10.05 -0.40 -12.21
C PRO A 122 10.34 0.95 -12.88
N SER A 123 10.54 1.98 -12.04
CA SER A 123 10.98 3.30 -12.50
C SER A 123 12.29 3.21 -13.28
N GLY A 124 12.43 4.02 -14.35
CA GLY A 124 13.64 4.04 -15.18
C GLY A 124 13.70 2.96 -16.28
N ALA A 125 12.70 2.07 -16.34
CA ALA A 125 12.65 0.99 -17.33
C ALA A 125 12.00 1.40 -18.67
N GLU A 126 11.81 2.69 -18.94
CA GLU A 126 11.12 3.19 -20.15
C GLU A 126 11.71 2.62 -21.44
N LYS A 127 13.05 2.55 -21.53
CA LYS A 127 13.76 2.04 -22.70
C LYS A 127 13.58 0.54 -22.94
N ALA A 128 13.16 -0.21 -21.91
CA ALA A 128 12.93 -1.66 -22.02
C ALA A 128 11.52 -2.00 -22.54
N ILE A 129 10.63 -1.02 -22.67
CA ILE A 129 9.26 -1.23 -23.12
C ILE A 129 9.23 -1.19 -24.66
N LYS A 130 9.03 -2.36 -25.29
CA LYS A 130 9.14 -2.56 -26.76
C LYS A 130 8.40 -1.51 -27.60
N ASP A 131 7.20 -1.13 -27.20
CA ASP A 131 6.36 -0.20 -27.98
C ASP A 131 6.46 1.25 -27.50
N GLY A 132 7.25 1.52 -26.44
CA GLY A 132 7.32 2.83 -25.77
C GLY A 132 6.00 3.30 -25.15
N LYS A 133 4.92 2.50 -25.21
CA LYS A 133 3.59 2.84 -24.68
C LYS A 133 3.47 2.37 -23.23
N PHE A 134 3.29 3.33 -22.33
CA PHE A 134 3.08 3.06 -20.92
C PHE A 134 2.31 4.19 -20.24
N LEU A 135 1.74 3.87 -19.08
CA LEU A 135 1.17 4.80 -18.13
C LEU A 135 2.04 4.81 -16.86
N ARG A 136 2.16 5.96 -16.21
CA ARG A 136 2.84 6.07 -14.90
C ARG A 136 1.82 5.87 -13.78
N ILE A 137 2.12 4.99 -12.85
CA ILE A 137 1.31 4.84 -11.62
C ILE A 137 1.69 5.98 -10.67
N GLY A 138 0.67 6.63 -10.11
CA GLY A 138 0.82 7.67 -9.11
C GLY A 138 0.60 9.09 -9.67
N PRO A 139 0.66 10.09 -8.80
CA PRO A 139 0.49 11.48 -9.20
C PRO A 139 1.63 11.98 -10.12
N PRO A 140 1.37 12.99 -10.97
CA PRO A 140 0.08 13.62 -11.18
C PRO A 140 -0.88 12.72 -11.99
N TRP A 141 -2.07 12.50 -11.45
CA TRP A 141 -3.13 11.76 -12.14
C TRP A 141 -3.82 12.65 -13.18
N PRO A 142 -4.22 12.11 -14.34
CA PRO A 142 -5.00 12.85 -15.34
C PRO A 142 -6.30 13.41 -14.77
N ASP A 143 -6.74 14.57 -15.27
CA ASP A 143 -7.94 15.24 -14.74
C ASP A 143 -9.22 14.47 -15.00
N TYR A 144 -9.31 13.73 -16.11
CA TYR A 144 -10.46 12.89 -16.41
C TYR A 144 -10.70 11.78 -15.37
N LEU A 145 -9.70 11.45 -14.55
CA LEU A 145 -9.80 10.43 -13.52
C LEU A 145 -10.38 10.99 -12.21
N LYS A 146 -10.34 12.31 -12.03
CA LYS A 146 -10.82 13.00 -10.84
C LYS A 146 -12.30 13.33 -11.03
N SER A 147 -13.10 13.21 -9.98
CA SER A 147 -14.43 13.83 -9.97
C SER A 147 -14.33 15.35 -9.87
N ALA A 148 -15.47 16.05 -10.03
CA ALA A 148 -15.54 17.51 -10.03
C ALA A 148 -14.97 18.16 -8.74
N ASP A 149 -15.06 17.47 -7.60
CA ASP A 149 -14.50 17.89 -6.30
C ASP A 149 -12.99 17.57 -6.15
N GLY A 150 -12.39 16.90 -7.13
CA GLY A 150 -10.99 16.47 -7.13
C GLY A 150 -10.75 15.12 -6.45
N LYS A 151 -11.80 14.37 -6.09
CA LYS A 151 -11.65 13.03 -5.50
C LYS A 151 -11.19 12.01 -6.55
N LEU A 152 -10.25 11.16 -6.14
CA LEU A 152 -9.76 10.05 -6.95
C LEU A 152 -10.52 8.75 -6.65
N PRO A 153 -10.66 7.83 -7.62
CA PRO A 153 -11.09 6.46 -7.34
C PRO A 153 -10.11 5.76 -6.41
N GLU A 154 -10.54 4.66 -5.77
CA GLU A 154 -9.63 3.88 -4.93
C GLU A 154 -8.61 3.13 -5.79
N TYR A 155 -9.09 2.47 -6.84
CA TYR A 155 -8.28 1.71 -7.78
C TYR A 155 -8.56 2.08 -9.23
N VAL A 156 -7.57 1.80 -10.06
CA VAL A 156 -7.62 1.95 -11.52
C VAL A 156 -7.09 0.73 -12.24
N THR A 157 -7.50 0.57 -13.49
CA THR A 157 -6.92 -0.34 -14.48
C THR A 157 -6.32 0.47 -15.63
N ALA A 158 -5.35 -0.11 -16.33
CA ALA A 158 -4.72 0.46 -17.52
C ALA A 158 -5.30 -0.22 -18.76
N ASP A 159 -6.52 0.16 -19.13
CA ASP A 159 -7.22 -0.43 -20.28
C ASP A 159 -7.17 0.50 -21.50
N GLY A 160 -6.83 -0.07 -22.66
CA GLY A 160 -6.66 0.69 -23.90
C GLY A 160 -5.61 1.81 -23.84
N GLY A 161 -4.64 1.71 -22.93
CA GLY A 161 -3.65 2.76 -22.70
C GLY A 161 -4.20 3.99 -21.98
N LYS A 162 -5.32 3.86 -21.25
CA LYS A 162 -5.86 4.90 -20.37
C LYS A 162 -6.15 4.34 -18.99
N TRP A 163 -6.02 5.19 -17.97
CA TRP A 163 -6.52 4.87 -16.65
C TRP A 163 -8.05 4.81 -16.64
N GLN A 164 -8.64 3.77 -16.07
CA GLN A 164 -10.07 3.67 -15.83
C GLN A 164 -10.33 3.38 -14.36
N ALA A 165 -11.28 4.10 -13.76
CA ALA A 165 -11.69 3.86 -12.38
C ALA A 165 -12.33 2.48 -12.25
N GLN A 166 -11.93 1.71 -11.23
CA GLN A 166 -12.39 0.34 -11.07
C GLN A 166 -12.77 0.04 -9.62
N ASP A 167 -13.90 -0.64 -9.46
CA ASP A 167 -14.31 -1.22 -8.19
C ASP A 167 -13.73 -2.63 -8.05
N PRO A 168 -12.87 -2.90 -7.05
CA PRO A 168 -12.28 -4.22 -6.83
C PRO A 168 -13.32 -5.32 -6.54
N LYS A 169 -14.52 -4.95 -6.04
CA LYS A 169 -15.61 -5.90 -5.79
C LYS A 169 -16.27 -6.42 -7.05
N LYS A 170 -16.19 -5.65 -8.14
CA LYS A 170 -16.77 -6.00 -9.44
C LYS A 170 -15.83 -6.82 -10.33
N LEU A 171 -14.59 -7.05 -9.89
CA LEU A 171 -13.60 -7.81 -10.63
C LEU A 171 -13.53 -9.26 -10.16
N GLY A 172 -13.45 -10.17 -11.13
CA GLY A 172 -13.04 -11.56 -10.89
C GLY A 172 -11.57 -11.66 -10.45
N GLY A 173 -11.15 -12.84 -9.98
CA GLY A 173 -9.83 -13.05 -9.37
C GLY A 173 -8.65 -12.58 -10.23
N ALA A 174 -8.63 -12.92 -11.53
CA ALA A 174 -7.57 -12.50 -12.45
C ALA A 174 -7.52 -10.97 -12.66
N GLY A 175 -8.68 -10.29 -12.63
CA GLY A 175 -8.77 -8.83 -12.79
C GLY A 175 -8.12 -8.07 -11.64
N ARG A 176 -8.03 -8.67 -10.44
CA ARG A 176 -7.40 -8.04 -9.27
C ARG A 176 -5.90 -7.85 -9.41
N PHE A 177 -5.24 -8.65 -10.24
CA PHE A 177 -3.79 -8.48 -10.52
C PHE A 177 -3.48 -7.33 -11.48
N ARG A 178 -4.52 -6.71 -12.07
CA ARG A 178 -4.42 -5.54 -12.95
C ARG A 178 -5.06 -4.30 -12.34
N LEU A 179 -5.12 -4.25 -11.01
CA LEU A 179 -5.58 -3.11 -10.25
C LEU A 179 -4.38 -2.37 -9.68
N TRP A 180 -4.42 -1.05 -9.73
CA TRP A 180 -3.45 -0.18 -9.05
C TRP A 180 -4.18 0.84 -8.20
N ARG A 181 -3.72 1.05 -6.97
CA ARG A 181 -4.27 2.06 -6.07
C ARG A 181 -3.98 3.44 -6.64
N ALA A 182 -5.02 4.27 -6.75
CA ALA A 182 -4.90 5.62 -7.29
C ALA A 182 -4.72 6.69 -6.20
N ARG A 183 -5.23 6.44 -4.98
CA ARG A 183 -5.24 7.44 -3.91
C ARG A 183 -4.57 6.94 -2.64
N THR A 184 -3.97 7.87 -1.90
CA THR A 184 -3.39 7.62 -0.58
C THR A 184 -4.48 7.68 0.48
N GLU A 185 -4.58 6.62 1.27
CA GLU A 185 -5.48 6.47 2.42
C GLU A 185 -4.68 6.16 3.67
N ILE A 186 -5.26 6.48 4.83
CA ILE A 186 -4.67 6.21 6.14
C ILE A 186 -5.62 5.31 6.89
N ASP A 187 -5.12 4.17 7.35
CA ASP A 187 -5.73 3.40 8.41
C ASP A 187 -5.06 3.82 9.73
N LEU A 188 -5.86 4.27 10.70
CA LEU A 188 -5.43 4.68 12.03
C LEU A 188 -5.71 3.57 13.04
N ILE A 189 -4.68 3.03 13.67
CA ILE A 189 -4.79 1.95 14.65
C ILE A 189 -4.94 2.60 16.04
N VAL A 190 -6.14 2.48 16.62
CA VAL A 190 -6.55 3.20 17.83
C VAL A 190 -6.48 2.27 19.05
N ASP A 191 -5.66 2.63 20.03
CA ASP A 191 -5.54 1.94 21.33
C ASP A 191 -6.11 2.74 22.51
N GLY A 192 -6.45 4.02 22.28
CA GLY A 192 -6.92 4.92 23.34
C GLY A 192 -5.82 5.35 24.33
N LYS A 193 -4.55 4.99 24.07
CA LYS A 193 -3.40 5.39 24.90
C LYS A 193 -2.41 6.18 24.07
N VAL A 194 -1.78 5.59 23.07
CA VAL A 194 -0.86 6.30 22.17
C VAL A 194 -1.64 7.05 21.10
N VAL A 195 -2.61 6.37 20.49
CA VAL A 195 -3.56 6.96 19.53
C VAL A 195 -4.90 7.10 20.23
N ASP A 196 -5.18 8.31 20.72
CA ASP A 196 -6.41 8.67 21.41
C ASP A 196 -7.21 9.69 20.59
N LEU A 197 -8.40 9.28 20.14
CA LEU A 197 -9.28 10.10 19.31
C LEU A 197 -9.84 11.33 20.05
N ASN A 198 -9.79 11.38 21.39
CA ASN A 198 -10.20 12.55 22.16
C ASN A 198 -9.14 13.66 22.18
N ARG A 199 -7.93 13.37 21.69
CA ARG A 199 -6.78 14.28 21.76
C ARG A 199 -6.24 14.71 20.40
N ILE A 200 -6.59 14.00 19.35
CA ILE A 200 -6.21 14.36 17.98
C ILE A 200 -7.40 14.94 17.20
N ALA A 201 -7.12 15.95 16.38
CA ALA A 201 -8.09 16.44 15.43
C ALA A 201 -8.19 15.47 14.24
N LEU A 202 -9.41 15.06 13.90
CA LEU A 202 -9.69 14.39 12.63
C LEU A 202 -9.94 15.45 11.54
N PRO A 203 -9.55 15.23 10.28
CA PRO A 203 -9.77 16.22 9.22
C PRO A 203 -11.27 16.37 8.95
N ALA A 204 -11.79 17.60 9.03
CA ALA A 204 -13.22 17.90 8.87
C ALA A 204 -13.78 17.45 7.51
N ASP A 205 -13.01 17.63 6.43
CA ASP A 205 -13.45 17.33 5.06
C ASP A 205 -13.11 15.89 4.62
N THR A 206 -12.95 14.98 5.57
CA THR A 206 -12.57 13.58 5.30
C THR A 206 -13.63 12.61 5.81
N PRO A 207 -14.15 11.73 4.93
CA PRO A 207 -14.98 10.61 5.37
C PRO A 207 -14.23 9.74 6.38
N VAL A 208 -14.81 9.55 7.56
CA VAL A 208 -14.27 8.66 8.59
C VAL A 208 -15.04 7.34 8.56
N ILE A 209 -14.32 6.22 8.39
CA ILE A 209 -14.90 4.88 8.41
C ILE A 209 -14.45 4.19 9.68
N ASP A 210 -15.34 4.04 10.66
CA ASP A 210 -15.02 3.35 11.90
C ASP A 210 -15.18 1.82 11.76
N ARG A 211 -14.05 1.11 11.85
CA ARG A 211 -13.99 -0.36 11.83
C ARG A 211 -13.37 -0.94 13.09
N ARG A 212 -13.26 -0.16 14.17
CA ARG A 212 -12.64 -0.60 15.43
C ARG A 212 -13.31 -1.82 16.06
N PHE A 213 -14.56 -2.09 15.70
CA PHE A 213 -15.38 -3.15 16.29
C PHE A 213 -15.76 -4.27 15.31
N GLN A 214 -15.35 -4.18 14.04
CA GLN A 214 -15.79 -5.12 12.99
C GLN A 214 -15.14 -6.52 13.07
N ASN A 215 -14.10 -6.69 13.89
CA ASN A 215 -13.40 -7.96 14.08
C ASN A 215 -13.62 -8.57 15.48
N LYS A 216 -14.59 -8.08 16.26
CA LYS A 216 -14.89 -8.65 17.58
C LYS A 216 -15.72 -9.95 17.53
N ASP A 217 -16.28 -10.26 16.37
CA ASP A 217 -16.94 -11.54 16.11
C ASP A 217 -15.95 -12.43 15.35
N GLY A 218 -15.24 -13.29 16.08
CA GLY A 218 -14.21 -14.16 15.51
C GLY A 218 -14.73 -15.03 14.36
N LYS A 219 -14.04 -14.95 13.21
CA LYS A 219 -13.87 -16.04 12.25
C LYS A 219 -12.46 -16.00 11.69
#